data_AF-A0A960JGW6-F1
#
_entry.id   AF-A0A960JGW6-F1
#
_cell.length_a   1.000
_cell.length_b   1.000
_cell.length_c   1.000
_cell.angle_alpha   90.00
_cell.angle_beta   90.00
_cell.angle_gamma   90.00
#
_symmetry.space_group_name_H-M   'P 1'
#
loop_
_entity.id
_entity.type
_entity.pdbx_description
1 polymer ?
#
loop_
_entity_poly.entity_id
_entity_poly.type
_entity_poly.pdbx_seq_one_letter_code
_entity_poly.pdbx_strand_id
1 'polypeptide(L)'
;DHIVQRPASIGVELYQKNSPDLTQASCPRCKTEFCGQMWVDDLNKVVEELGYDYTMPNGKKLQDYCPRCKRIMRGLAYSGLADKKEGVFQGVRTGEKKSE
;
A
#
# COMPACT_ATOMS: atom_id res chain seq x y z
N ASP A 1 4.46 24.70 -10.46
CA ASP A 1 4.16 23.28 -10.67
C ASP A 1 3.95 22.47 -9.39
N HIS A 2 2.82 22.67 -8.68
CA HIS A 2 2.44 21.87 -7.51
C HIS A 2 0.99 21.36 -7.54
N ILE A 3 0.35 21.38 -8.73
CA ILE A 3 -1.08 21.03 -8.89
C ILE A 3 -1.32 19.52 -9.01
N VAL A 4 -0.32 18.70 -9.33
CA VAL A 4 -0.50 17.25 -9.57
C VAL A 4 -0.60 16.43 -8.28
N GLN A 5 -0.25 17.00 -7.12
CA GLN A 5 -0.24 16.26 -5.86
C GLN A 5 -1.62 16.04 -5.21
N ARG A 6 -2.66 16.77 -5.62
CA ARG A 6 -4.03 16.65 -5.07
C ARG A 6 -5.01 15.82 -5.92
N PRO A 7 -4.94 15.80 -7.28
CA PRO A 7 -5.78 14.92 -8.10
C PRO A 7 -5.56 13.43 -7.81
N ALA A 8 -4.31 13.02 -7.54
CA ALA A 8 -4.00 11.64 -7.20
C ALA A 8 -4.69 11.18 -5.91
N SER A 9 -4.93 12.08 -4.95
CA SER A 9 -5.66 11.77 -3.72
C SER A 9 -7.17 11.60 -3.96
N ILE A 10 -7.75 12.43 -4.83
CA ILE A 10 -9.18 12.35 -5.21
C ILE A 10 -9.46 11.08 -6.01
N GLY A 11 -8.53 10.63 -6.88
CA GLY A 11 -8.67 9.39 -7.63
C GLY A 11 -8.76 8.14 -6.73
N VAL A 12 -8.07 8.14 -5.59
CA VAL A 12 -8.12 7.04 -4.61
C VAL A 12 -9.44 7.04 -3.84
N GLU A 13 -9.95 8.21 -3.45
CA GLU A 13 -11.20 8.34 -2.67
C GLU A 13 -12.46 8.12 -3.53
N LEU A 14 -12.45 8.54 -4.80
CA LEU A 14 -13.58 8.37 -5.73
C LEU A 14 -13.80 6.89 -6.11
N TYR A 15 -12.73 6.09 -6.17
CA TYR A 15 -12.82 4.66 -6.50
C TYR A 15 -13.13 3.77 -5.31
N GLN A 16 -12.71 4.13 -4.10
CA GLN A 16 -13.11 3.41 -2.89
C GLN A 16 -14.63 3.42 -2.66
N LYS A 17 -15.35 4.42 -3.19
CA LYS A 17 -16.78 4.61 -2.96
C LYS A 17 -17.70 3.96 -4.02
N ASN A 18 -17.18 3.59 -5.19
CA ASN A 18 -18.00 3.28 -6.38
C ASN A 18 -17.80 1.86 -6.95
N SER A 19 -17.23 0.91 -6.21
CA SER A 19 -17.04 -0.43 -6.77
C SER A 19 -17.33 -1.54 -5.76
N PRO A 20 -18.62 -1.86 -5.53
CA PRO A 20 -19.02 -3.08 -4.85
C PRO A 20 -18.48 -4.37 -5.51
N ASP A 21 -18.01 -4.31 -6.77
CA ASP A 21 -17.60 -5.47 -7.58
C ASP A 21 -16.09 -5.56 -7.90
N LEU A 22 -15.24 -4.65 -7.40
CA LEU A 22 -13.80 -4.70 -7.67
C LEU A 22 -13.05 -5.41 -6.53
N THR A 23 -12.42 -6.54 -6.86
CA THR A 23 -11.53 -7.28 -5.96
C THR A 23 -10.47 -6.34 -5.38
N GLN A 24 -10.40 -6.27 -4.05
CA GLN A 24 -9.40 -5.47 -3.36
C GLN A 24 -8.09 -6.25 -3.21
N ALA A 25 -6.97 -5.56 -3.39
CA ALA A 25 -5.65 -6.08 -3.09
C ALA A 25 -5.46 -6.19 -1.57
N SER A 26 -5.06 -7.36 -1.10
CA SER A 26 -4.75 -7.61 0.31
C SER A 26 -3.25 -7.50 0.56
N CYS A 27 -2.85 -6.67 1.52
CA CYS A 27 -1.44 -6.49 1.84
C CYS A 27 -0.80 -7.79 2.41
N PRO A 28 0.32 -8.30 1.85
CA PRO A 28 0.96 -9.51 2.35
C PRO A 28 1.39 -9.43 3.83
N ARG A 29 1.72 -8.22 4.32
CA ARG A 29 2.21 -7.98 5.68
C ARG A 29 1.10 -7.83 6.73
N CYS A 30 0.16 -6.91 6.53
CA CYS A 30 -0.87 -6.60 7.53
C CYS A 30 -2.26 -7.14 7.19
N LYS A 31 -2.42 -7.78 6.03
CA LYS A 31 -3.66 -8.39 5.52
C LYS A 31 -4.82 -7.43 5.26
N THR A 32 -4.62 -6.12 5.48
CA THR A 32 -5.60 -5.08 5.19
C THR A 32 -5.76 -4.89 3.67
N GLU A 33 -7.00 -4.77 3.23
CA GLU A 33 -7.37 -4.33 1.89
C GLU A 33 -7.06 -2.84 1.71
N PHE A 34 -6.49 -2.42 0.58
CA PHE A 34 -6.00 -1.04 0.44
C PHE A 34 -6.26 -0.35 -0.90
N CYS A 35 -6.40 -1.09 -2.00
CA CYS A 35 -6.83 -0.56 -3.30
C CYS A 35 -7.36 -1.71 -4.17
N GLY A 36 -8.01 -1.39 -5.28
CA GLY A 36 -8.42 -2.42 -6.25
C GLY A 36 -7.21 -3.18 -6.81
N GLN A 37 -7.35 -4.49 -7.00
CA GLN A 37 -6.30 -5.37 -7.53
C GLN A 37 -5.82 -4.93 -8.91
N MET A 38 -6.74 -4.49 -9.77
CA MET A 38 -6.44 -3.96 -11.09
C MET A 38 -5.40 -2.84 -11.07
N TRP A 39 -5.42 -1.97 -10.06
CA TRP A 39 -4.45 -0.87 -9.92
C TRP A 39 -3.06 -1.36 -9.56
N VAL A 40 -2.96 -2.40 -8.74
CA VAL A 40 -1.67 -3.02 -8.39
C VAL A 40 -1.08 -3.70 -9.60
N ASP A 41 -1.92 -4.39 -10.38
CA ASP A 41 -1.50 -5.10 -11.59
C ASP A 41 -1.03 -4.12 -12.67
N ASP A 42 -1.77 -3.03 -12.89
CA ASP A 42 -1.39 -1.98 -13.84
C ASP A 42 -0.09 -1.29 -13.44
N LEU A 43 0.05 -0.93 -12.16
CA LEU A 43 1.29 -0.36 -11.64
C LEU A 43 2.47 -1.32 -11.81
N ASN A 44 2.27 -2.62 -11.59
CA ASN A 44 3.32 -3.61 -11.80
C ASN A 44 3.78 -3.67 -13.27
N LYS A 45 2.84 -3.62 -14.23
CA LYS A 45 3.16 -3.62 -15.66
C LYS A 45 3.93 -2.37 -16.08
N VAL A 46 3.42 -1.18 -15.76
CA VAL A 46 4.07 0.10 -16.13
C VAL A 46 5.49 0.17 -15.59
N VAL A 47 5.70 -0.33 -14.38
CA VAL A 47 7.02 -0.30 -13.75
C VAL A 47 8.01 -1.26 -14.40
N GLU A 48 7.54 -2.44 -14.84
CA GLU A 48 8.34 -3.37 -15.64
C GLU A 48 8.67 -2.81 -17.03
N GLU A 49 7.70 -2.17 -17.69
CA GLU A 49 7.90 -1.51 -18.99
C GLU A 49 8.95 -0.39 -18.92
N LEU A 50 9.03 0.29 -17.77
CA LEU A 50 10.05 1.30 -17.49
C LEU A 50 11.43 0.69 -17.11
N GLY A 51 11.54 -0.64 -17.04
CA GLY A 51 12.79 -1.35 -16.75
C GLY A 51 13.15 -1.41 -15.27
N TYR A 52 12.21 -1.21 -14.36
CA TYR A 52 12.45 -1.34 -12.91
C TYR A 52 11.96 -2.68 -12.37
N ASP A 53 12.83 -3.41 -11.67
CA ASP A 53 12.46 -4.60 -10.91
C ASP A 53 12.37 -4.29 -9.41
N TYR A 54 11.16 -4.35 -8.87
CA TYR A 54 10.88 -4.18 -7.44
C TYR A 54 10.48 -5.50 -6.76
N THR A 55 10.90 -6.63 -7.34
CA THR A 55 10.74 -7.95 -6.73
C THR A 55 11.61 -8.04 -5.48
N MET A 56 11.00 -8.40 -4.37
CA MET A 56 11.68 -8.59 -3.09
C MET A 56 12.13 -10.05 -2.92
N PRO A 57 13.03 -10.35 -1.97
CA PRO A 57 13.56 -11.71 -1.76
C PRO A 57 12.51 -12.80 -1.51
N ASN A 58 11.30 -12.40 -1.08
CA ASN A 58 10.17 -13.31 -0.86
C ASN A 58 9.31 -13.55 -2.12
N GLY A 59 9.75 -13.08 -3.30
CA GLY A 59 9.04 -13.18 -4.57
C GLY A 59 7.81 -12.27 -4.69
N LYS A 60 7.56 -11.38 -3.72
CA LYS A 60 6.51 -10.36 -3.79
C LYS A 60 7.08 -9.06 -4.31
N LYS A 61 6.25 -8.28 -5.00
CA LYS A 61 6.63 -6.95 -5.49
C LYS A 61 6.33 -5.90 -4.44
N LEU A 62 7.12 -4.83 -4.39
CA LEU A 62 6.90 -3.73 -3.42
C LEU A 62 5.51 -3.07 -3.56
N GLN A 63 4.95 -3.13 -4.77
CA GLN A 63 3.63 -2.64 -5.17
C GLN A 63 2.50 -3.38 -4.44
N ASP A 64 2.69 -4.67 -4.10
CA ASP A 64 1.71 -5.54 -3.44
C ASP A 64 1.43 -5.12 -1.98
N TYR A 65 2.23 -4.21 -1.43
CA TYR A 65 2.13 -3.79 -0.03
C TYR A 65 1.32 -2.51 0.12
N CYS A 66 0.52 -2.39 1.16
CA CYS A 66 -0.20 -1.15 1.42
C CYS A 66 0.77 0.01 1.73
N PRO A 67 0.39 1.28 1.45
CA PRO A 67 1.27 2.44 1.66
C PRO A 67 1.85 2.53 3.07
N ARG A 68 1.09 2.13 4.10
CA ARG A 68 1.54 2.07 5.49
C ARG A 68 2.67 1.06 5.66
N CYS A 69 2.48 -0.17 5.19
CA CYS A 69 3.48 -1.22 5.32
C CYS A 69 4.76 -0.89 4.54
N LYS A 70 4.66 -0.24 3.36
CA LYS A 70 5.84 0.26 2.63
C LYS A 70 6.66 1.22 3.48
N ARG A 71 6.03 2.21 4.13
CA ARG A 71 6.74 3.17 5.00
C ARG A 71 7.45 2.47 6.15
N ILE A 72 6.79 1.49 6.79
CA ILE A 72 7.39 0.77 7.91
C ILE A 72 8.54 -0.12 7.44
N MET A 73 8.39 -0.85 6.33
CA MET A 73 9.48 -1.66 5.78
C MET A 73 10.69 -0.81 5.44
N ARG A 74 10.49 0.37 4.83
CA ARG A 74 11.57 1.33 4.57
C ARG A 74 12.22 1.83 5.87
N GLY A 75 11.42 2.14 6.89
CA GLY A 75 11.94 2.55 8.21
C GLY A 75 12.76 1.44 8.89
N LEU A 76 12.29 0.20 8.83
CA LEU A 76 12.99 -0.98 9.35
C LEU A 76 14.30 -1.24 8.59
N ALA A 77 14.31 -1.05 7.27
CA ALA A 77 15.53 -1.16 6.48
C ALA A 77 16.58 -0.12 6.89
N TYR A 78 16.16 1.14 7.12
CA TYR A 78 17.07 2.20 7.57
C TYR A 78 17.60 2.00 8.99
N SER A 79 16.85 1.32 9.87
CA SER A 79 17.30 1.01 11.23
C SER A 79 18.09 -0.29 11.34
N GLY A 80 18.35 -1.00 10.23
CA GLY A 80 19.03 -2.30 10.25
C GLY A 80 18.16 -3.43 10.82
N LEU A 81 16.84 -3.27 10.84
CA LEU A 81 15.86 -4.20 11.40
C LEU A 81 14.90 -4.76 10.33
N ALA A 82 15.35 -4.85 9.08
CA ALA A 82 14.53 -5.15 7.90
C ALA A 82 13.63 -6.39 8.06
N ASP A 83 14.10 -7.41 8.78
CA ASP A 83 13.41 -8.69 8.96
C ASP A 83 12.42 -8.72 10.14
N LYS A 84 12.32 -7.65 10.93
CA LYS A 84 11.40 -7.64 12.07
C LYS A 84 9.95 -7.44 11.63
N LYS A 85 9.10 -8.41 11.93
CA LYS A 85 7.64 -8.24 11.95
C LYS A 85 7.23 -7.47 13.21
N GLU A 86 7.60 -6.20 13.31
CA GLU A 86 7.17 -5.40 14.46
C GLU A 86 5.65 -5.21 14.45
N GLY A 87 5.06 -5.27 15.65
CA GLY A 87 3.67 -4.94 15.91
C GLY A 87 3.39 -3.53 15.42
N VAL A 88 2.45 -3.41 14.50
CA VAL A 88 2.17 -2.15 13.84
C VAL A 88 1.40 -1.27 14.81
N PHE A 89 1.97 -0.14 15.26
CA PHE A 89 1.22 0.82 16.09
C PHE A 89 -0.03 1.29 15.34
N GLN A 90 -1.20 0.83 15.79
CA GLN A 90 -2.51 1.27 15.30
C GLN A 90 -2.91 2.51 16.11
N GLY A 91 -2.50 3.68 15.66
CA GLY A 91 -3.06 4.93 16.17
C GLY A 91 -4.51 5.04 15.70
N VAL A 92 -5.45 5.06 16.63
CA VAL A 92 -6.83 5.52 16.38
C VAL A 92 -6.86 7.03 16.55
N ARG A 93 -7.67 7.75 15.75
CA ARG A 93 -7.91 9.18 16.00
C ARG A 93 -8.63 9.29 17.35
N THR A 94 -8.23 10.26 18.17
CA THR A 94 -8.90 10.53 19.46
C THR A 94 -10.38 10.84 19.19
N GLY A 95 -11.26 9.85 19.42
CA GLY A 95 -12.71 9.94 19.17
C GLY A 95 -13.33 8.74 18.44
N GLU A 96 -12.55 7.92 17.74
CA GLU A 96 -13.06 6.70 17.08
C GLU A 96 -12.86 5.50 18.02
N LYS A 97 -13.94 5.03 18.64
CA LYS A 97 -13.92 3.78 19.42
C LYS A 97 -13.64 2.62 18.48
N LYS A 98 -12.62 1.83 18.81
CA LYS A 98 -12.30 0.56 18.17
C LYS A 98 -13.49 -0.38 18.40
N SER A 99 -14.28 -0.67 17.37
CA SER A 99 -15.29 -1.73 17.45
C SER A 99 -14.55 -3.07 17.50
N GLU A 100 -14.87 -3.82 18.56
CA GLU A 100 -14.30 -5.11 18.97
C GLU A 100 -14.48 -6.22 17.94
#